data_AF-A0A212L9L0-F1
#
_entry.id   AF-A0A212L9L0-F1
#
_cell.length_a   1.000
_cell.length_b   1.000
_cell.length_c   1.000
_cell.angle_alpha   90.00
_cell.angle_beta   90.00
_cell.angle_gamma   90.00
#
_symmetry.space_group_name_H-M   'P 1'
#
loop_
_entity.id
_entity.type
_entity.pdbx_description
1 polymer ?
#
loop_
_entity_poly.entity_id
_entity_poly.type
_entity_poly.pdbx_seq_one_letter_code
_entity_poly.pdbx_strand_id
1 'polypeptide(L)'
;MYTRFGTTEEMVIQTVEENNATFLLAIDSTGLYMTTPNYVGKQLADTNRYSAARQNVNERLRALGLNPEELWANNQNLIKSETVSAKKVNPLKASKRGSKA
;
A
#
# COMPACT_ATOMS: atom_id res chain seq x y z
N MET A 1 12.39 -10.02 -1.53
CA MET A 1 11.66 -9.98 -2.83
C MET A 1 10.43 -9.12 -2.61
N TYR A 2 10.28 -8.03 -3.39
CA TYR A 2 9.20 -7.06 -3.19
C TYR A 2 7.92 -7.53 -3.88
N THR A 3 6.85 -7.79 -3.12
CA THR A 3 5.54 -8.10 -3.67
C THR A 3 4.74 -6.83 -3.86
N ARG A 4 4.46 -6.47 -5.11
CA ARG A 4 3.61 -5.32 -5.44
C ARG A 4 2.20 -5.43 -4.84
N PHE A 5 1.74 -6.66 -4.66
CA PHE A 5 0.39 -6.99 -4.20
C PHE A 5 0.28 -7.37 -2.71
N GLY A 6 1.41 -7.50 -2.01
CA GLY A 6 1.42 -7.89 -0.59
C GLY A 6 1.56 -6.69 0.33
N THR A 7 1.39 -6.93 1.64
CA THR A 7 1.82 -5.99 2.67
C THR A 7 3.24 -6.36 3.11
N THR A 8 4.14 -5.38 3.13
CA THR A 8 5.51 -5.59 3.64
C THR A 8 5.61 -5.11 5.09
N GLU A 9 6.58 -5.64 5.85
CA GLU A 9 6.79 -5.26 7.25
C GLU A 9 6.99 -3.75 7.42
N GLU A 10 7.69 -3.12 6.47
CA GLU A 10 7.93 -1.67 6.47
C GLU A 10 6.67 -0.81 6.29
N MET A 11 5.57 -1.41 5.81
CA MET A 11 4.27 -0.71 5.68
C MET A 11 3.46 -0.74 6.98
N VAL A 12 3.87 -1.54 7.97
CA VAL A 12 3.15 -1.70 9.23
C VAL A 12 3.52 -0.57 10.18
N ILE A 13 2.50 0.10 10.74
CA ILE A 13 2.64 1.16 11.73
C ILE A 13 2.65 0.57 13.14
N GLN A 14 1.60 -0.19 13.48
CA GLN A 14 1.40 -0.73 14.82
C GLN A 14 0.42 -1.91 14.85
N THR A 15 0.46 -2.68 15.93
CA THR A 15 -0.58 -3.64 16.30
C THR A 15 -1.82 -2.92 16.85
N VAL A 16 -2.99 -3.48 16.55
CA VAL A 16 -4.29 -2.98 17.01
C VAL A 16 -5.12 -4.16 17.49
N GLU A 17 -5.64 -4.10 18.71
CA GLU A 17 -6.55 -5.11 19.24
C GLU A 17 -7.99 -4.60 19.10
N GLU A 18 -8.85 -5.42 18.48
CA GLU A 18 -10.25 -5.11 18.30
C GLU A 18 -11.08 -6.38 18.46
N ASN A 19 -12.09 -6.35 19.34
CA ASN A 19 -13.02 -7.46 19.56
C ASN A 19 -12.31 -8.82 19.84
N ASN A 20 -11.27 -8.83 20.66
CA ASN A 20 -10.41 -9.99 20.96
C ASN A 20 -9.62 -10.56 19.77
N ALA A 21 -9.50 -9.80 18.67
CA ALA A 21 -8.66 -10.15 17.54
C ALA A 21 -7.51 -9.14 17.38
N THR A 22 -6.32 -9.67 17.10
CA THR A 22 -5.12 -8.86 16.83
C THR A 22 -5.02 -8.56 15.34
N PHE A 23 -5.02 -7.28 15.00
CA PHE A 23 -4.80 -6.75 13.67
C PHE A 23 -3.50 -5.94 13.62
N LEU A 24 -3.02 -5.71 12.39
CA LEU A 24 -1.89 -4.85 12.10
C LEU A 24 -2.39 -3.65 11.29
N LEU A 25 -2.17 -2.44 11.80
CA LEU A 25 -2.40 -1.21 11.05
C LEU A 25 -1.25 -1.01 10.07
N ALA A 26 -1.58 -0.87 8.79
CA ALA A 26 -0.62 -0.63 7.73
C ALA A 26 -1.03 0.57 6.86
N ILE A 27 -0.06 1.08 6.09
CA ILE A 27 -0.22 2.24 5.23
C ILE A 27 0.27 1.97 3.81
N ASP A 28 -0.46 2.49 2.83
CA ASP A 28 -0.01 2.51 1.43
C ASP A 28 -0.39 3.83 0.75
N SER A 29 -0.10 3.97 -0.54
CA SER A 29 -0.40 5.18 -1.32
C SER A 29 -1.88 5.59 -1.34
N THR A 30 -2.80 4.70 -0.98
CA THR A 30 -4.25 4.92 -1.01
C THR A 30 -4.86 5.23 0.36
N GLY A 31 -4.08 5.23 1.46
CA GLY A 31 -4.60 5.43 2.82
C GLY A 31 -4.11 4.41 3.86
N LEU A 32 -4.80 4.39 5.00
CA LEU A 32 -4.65 3.39 6.05
C LEU A 32 -5.51 2.15 5.77
N TYR A 33 -5.05 0.99 6.21
CA TYR A 33 -5.83 -0.25 6.20
C TYR A 33 -5.40 -1.19 7.33
N MET A 34 -6.27 -2.12 7.72
CA MET A 34 -5.98 -3.13 8.74
C MET A 34 -5.77 -4.49 8.07
N THR A 35 -4.66 -5.14 8.39
CA THR A 35 -4.34 -6.48 7.89
C THR A 35 -4.11 -7.45 9.05
N THR A 36 -3.80 -8.70 8.72
CA THR A 36 -3.43 -9.73 9.68
C THR A 36 -1.97 -10.16 9.46
N PRO A 37 -1.29 -10.70 10.49
CA PRO A 37 0.08 -11.19 10.37
C PRO A 37 0.28 -12.25 9.28
N ASN A 38 -0.81 -12.90 8.84
CA ASN A 38 -0.77 -13.90 7.80
C ASN A 38 -0.39 -13.35 6.41
N TYR A 39 -0.59 -12.05 6.16
CA TYR A 39 -0.29 -11.41 4.87
C TYR A 39 1.04 -10.65 4.87
N VAL A 40 1.52 -10.23 6.03
CA VAL A 40 2.72 -9.40 6.15
C VAL A 40 3.98 -10.20 5.82
N GLY A 41 4.80 -9.69 4.91
CA GLY A 41 6.08 -10.30 4.51
C GLY A 41 5.94 -11.57 3.64
N LYS A 42 4.71 -12.00 3.32
CA LYS A 42 4.48 -13.19 2.50
C LYS A 42 4.31 -12.84 1.02
N GLN A 43 4.59 -13.82 0.16
CA GLN A 43 4.35 -13.71 -1.28
C GLN A 43 2.87 -13.96 -1.62
N LEU A 44 1.97 -13.28 -0.91
CA LEU A 44 0.53 -13.40 -1.03
C LEU A 44 -0.09 -12.01 -1.23
N ALA A 45 -1.14 -11.93 -2.06
CA ALA A 45 -1.89 -10.70 -2.20
C ALA A 45 -2.69 -10.43 -0.91
N ASP A 46 -2.54 -9.23 -0.35
CA ASP A 46 -3.30 -8.83 0.83
C ASP A 46 -4.68 -8.32 0.40
N THR A 47 -5.71 -9.13 0.63
CA THR A 47 -7.08 -8.78 0.26
C THR A 47 -7.62 -7.60 1.06
N ASN A 48 -7.09 -7.34 2.26
CA ASN A 48 -7.49 -6.20 3.08
C ASN A 48 -6.95 -4.88 2.54
N ARG A 49 -5.88 -4.93 1.73
CA ARG A 49 -5.29 -3.75 1.08
C ARG A 49 -6.15 -3.20 -0.06
N TYR A 50 -6.82 -4.08 -0.81
CA TYR A 50 -7.50 -3.74 -2.07
C TYR A 50 -9.03 -3.73 -2.02
N SER A 51 -9.67 -4.09 -0.90
CA SER A 51 -11.12 -4.39 -0.84
C SER A 51 -11.95 -3.44 0.01
N ALA A 52 -13.27 -3.70 0.06
CA ALA A 52 -14.27 -3.06 0.93
C ALA A 52 -13.91 -3.07 2.42
N ALA A 53 -13.06 -4.02 2.87
CA ALA A 53 -12.57 -4.06 4.26
C ALA A 53 -11.85 -2.77 4.69
N ARG A 54 -11.34 -2.01 3.72
CA ARG A 54 -10.68 -0.72 3.93
C ARG A 54 -11.63 0.42 4.28
N GLN A 55 -12.87 0.38 3.81
CA GLN A 55 -13.81 1.51 3.93
C GLN A 55 -14.11 1.85 5.40
N ASN A 56 -14.15 0.84 6.27
CA ASN A 56 -14.53 1.02 7.68
C ASN A 56 -13.31 1.24 8.60
N VAL A 57 -12.08 1.30 8.07
CA VAL A 57 -10.87 1.39 8.89
C VAL A 57 -10.82 2.70 9.66
N ASN A 58 -11.20 3.82 9.04
CA ASN A 58 -11.22 5.11 9.72
C ASN A 58 -12.22 5.14 10.88
N GLU A 59 -13.38 4.51 10.71
CA GLU A 59 -14.39 4.40 11.77
C GLU A 59 -13.93 3.48 12.89
N ARG A 60 -13.31 2.34 12.56
CA ARG A 60 -12.73 1.40 13.54
C ARG A 60 -11.62 2.07 14.35
N LEU A 61 -10.71 2.79 13.71
CA LEU A 61 -9.66 3.54 14.39
C LEU A 61 -10.24 4.60 15.34
N ARG A 62 -11.25 5.34 14.90
CA ARG A 62 -11.95 6.31 15.78
C ARG A 62 -12.63 5.64 16.96
N ALA A 63 -13.27 4.47 16.76
CA ALA A 63 -13.89 3.70 17.84
C ALA A 63 -12.86 3.21 18.88
N LEU A 64 -11.61 3.01 18.46
CA LEU A 64 -10.48 2.67 19.32
C LEU A 64 -9.79 3.90 19.94
N GLY A 65 -10.31 5.11 19.70
CA GLY A 65 -9.73 6.37 20.19
C GLY A 65 -8.50 6.85 19.45
N LEU A 66 -8.20 6.28 18.27
CA LEU A 66 -7.09 6.69 17.40
C LEU A 66 -7.54 7.74 16.38
N ASN A 67 -6.66 8.67 16.02
CA ASN A 67 -6.92 9.66 14.98
C ASN A 67 -6.38 9.19 13.62
N PRO A 68 -7.23 8.83 12.64
CA PRO A 68 -6.78 8.34 11.33
C PRO A 68 -6.00 9.37 10.53
N GLU A 69 -6.33 10.67 10.67
CA GLU A 69 -5.70 11.73 9.88
C GLU A 69 -4.27 11.99 10.36
N GLU A 70 -4.06 12.03 11.67
CA GLU A 70 -2.73 12.13 12.28
C GLU A 70 -1.88 10.88 11.97
N LEU A 71 -2.47 9.69 12.11
CA LEU A 71 -1.78 8.44 11.77
C LEU A 71 -1.36 8.40 10.31
N TRP A 72 -2.21 8.89 9.41
CA TRP A 72 -1.85 9.00 7.99
C TRP A 72 -0.71 10.01 7.79
N ALA A 73 -0.83 11.23 8.31
CA ALA A 73 0.13 12.30 8.11
C ALA A 73 1.52 11.95 8.67
N ASN A 74 1.57 11.33 9.86
CA ASN A 74 2.82 11.00 10.54
C ASN A 74 3.57 9.81 9.91
N ASN A 75 2.88 8.96 9.15
CA ASN A 75 3.45 7.71 8.63
C ASN A 75 3.59 7.67 7.10
N GLN A 76 3.39 8.80 6.40
CA GLN A 76 3.53 8.85 4.93
C GLN A 76 4.94 8.44 4.44
N ASN A 77 5.95 8.61 5.29
CA ASN A 77 7.33 8.16 5.04
C ASN A 77 7.46 6.65 4.85
N LEU A 78 6.51 5.85 5.35
CA LEU A 78 6.49 4.39 5.18
C LEU A 78 5.94 3.97 3.81
N ILE A 79 5.30 4.89 3.07
CA ILE A 79 4.78 4.61 1.74
C ILE A 79 5.95 4.50 0.77
N LYS A 80 6.22 3.29 0.31
CA LYS A 80 7.18 3.07 -0.77
C LYS A 80 6.67 3.71 -2.04
N SER A 81 7.21 4.87 -2.38
CA SER A 81 7.10 5.44 -3.72
C SER A 81 7.74 4.45 -4.67
N GLU A 82 6.93 3.68 -5.40
CA GLU A 82 7.38 3.11 -6.67
C GLU A 82 7.66 4.33 -7.55
N THR A 83 8.88 4.87 -7.49
CA THR A 83 9.39 5.71 -8.58
C THR A 83 9.38 4.80 -9.79
N VAL A 84 8.26 4.84 -10.52
CA VAL A 84 8.17 4.30 -11.85
C VAL A 84 9.20 5.10 -12.62
N SER A 85 10.41 4.55 -12.73
CA SER A 85 11.36 4.95 -13.75
C SER A 85 10.62 4.71 -15.06
N ALA A 86 9.85 5.71 -15.49
CA ALA A 86 9.19 5.72 -16.76
C ALA A 86 10.33 5.58 -17.75
N LYS A 87 10.50 4.35 -18.25
CA LYS A 87 11.53 4.00 -19.21
C LYS A 87 11.32 4.94 -20.38
N LYS A 88 12.15 5.98 -20.44
CA LYS A 88 12.10 7.03 -21.47
C LYS A 88 12.32 6.33 -22.80
N VAL A 89 11.23 5.91 -23.45
CA VAL A 89 11.29 5.36 -24.79
C VAL A 89 11.77 6.50 -25.67
N ASN A 90 13.03 6.40 -26.10
CA ASN A 90 13.66 7.40 -26.96
C ASN A 90 12.86 7.48 -28.27
N PRO A 91 12.23 8.62 -28.60
CA PRO A 91 11.42 8.76 -29.82
C PRO A 91 12.26 8.65 -31.10
N LEU A 92 13.59 8.72 -31.00
CA LEU A 92 14.53 8.59 -32.11
C LEU A 92 14.55 7.20 -32.77
N LYS A 93 14.06 6.14 -32.10
CA LYS A 93 13.98 4.79 -32.69
C LYS A 93 12.71 4.52 -33.51
N ALA A 94 11.73 5.43 -33.50
CA ALA A 94 10.47 5.28 -34.26
C ALA A 94 10.58 5.80 -35.71
N SER A 95 11.62 6.55 -36.06
CA SER A 95 11.74 7.24 -37.36
C SER A 95 12.56 6.47 -38.42
N LYS A 96 12.45 5.13 -38.48
CA LYS A 96 13.14 4.32 -39.54
C LYS A 96 12.22 3.42 -40.37
N ARG A 97 10.92 3.71 -40.43
CA ARG A 97 9.96 3.04 -41.34
C ARG A 97 9.26 4.01 -42.29
N GLY A 98 10.00 5.01 -42.79
CA GLY A 98 9.45 6.07 -43.66
C GLY A 98 10.24 6.36 -44.93
N SER A 99 11.21 5.53 -45.31
CA SER A 99 11.98 5.74 -46.54
C SER A 99 11.99 4.46 -47.37
N LYS A 100 10.90 4.24 -48.11
CA LYS A 100 10.96 3.57 -49.41
C LYS A 100 11.17 4.68 -50.45
N ALA A 101 12.36 4.74 -51.01
CA ALA A 101 12.61 5.29 -52.34
C ALA A 101 12.94 4.10 -53.24
#